data_AF-A0A4V1M407-F1
#
_entry.id   AF-A0A4V1M407-F1
#
_cell.length_a   1.000
_cell.length_b   1.000
_cell.length_c   1.000
_cell.angle_alpha   90.00
_cell.angle_beta   90.00
_cell.angle_gamma   90.00
#
_symmetry.space_group_name_H-M   'P 1'
#
loop_
_entity.id
_entity.type
_entity.pdbx_description
1 polymer ?
#
loop_
_entity_poly.entity_id
_entity_poly.type
_entity_poly.pdbx_seq_one_letter_code
_entity_poly.pdbx_strand_id
1 'polypeptide(L)'
;MSDQIDELENDIKPEINITPKRTKDTGGVGPTRKTPKSKTTPKKETQEMEGVWGGGSTKGRFAMMIIETGIKTINKDAAAAELGLNGKQLREWVRRDGKGAVYKSLKDFCDSL
;
A
#
# COMPACT_ATOMS: atom_id res chain seq x y z
N MET A 1 36.29 -17.79 -50.61
CA MET A 1 35.40 -18.52 -49.69
C MET A 1 34.80 -17.47 -48.77
N SER A 2 33.75 -16.73 -49.18
CA SER A 2 32.36 -17.20 -49.43
C SER A 2 31.77 -17.69 -48.11
N ASP A 3 30.63 -17.26 -47.55
CA ASP A 3 29.57 -16.27 -47.82
C ASP A 3 28.89 -16.10 -46.42
N GLN A 4 28.64 -14.89 -45.91
CA GLN A 4 27.32 -14.23 -45.86
C GLN A 4 26.08 -15.15 -45.88
N ILE A 5 25.49 -15.37 -44.70
CA ILE A 5 24.06 -15.66 -44.45
C ILE A 5 23.86 -15.59 -42.92
N ASP A 6 22.85 -14.97 -42.30
CA ASP A 6 21.60 -14.36 -42.77
C ASP A 6 21.22 -13.27 -41.76
N GLU A 7 21.12 -12.03 -42.23
CA GLU A 7 20.33 -10.97 -41.61
C GLU A 7 18.84 -11.30 -41.86
N LEU A 8 18.13 -11.80 -40.85
CA LEU A 8 16.66 -11.82 -40.88
C LEU A 8 16.12 -10.64 -40.07
N GLU A 9 15.95 -9.54 -40.78
CA GLU A 9 14.77 -8.69 -40.83
C GLU A 9 13.76 -8.87 -39.66
N ASN A 10 13.79 -7.93 -38.70
CA ASN A 10 12.59 -7.57 -37.95
C ASN A 10 12.22 -6.13 -38.31
N ASP A 11 11.77 -5.99 -39.56
CA ASP A 11 11.18 -4.78 -40.11
C ASP A 11 9.70 -4.71 -39.72
N ILE A 12 9.42 -4.20 -38.52
CA ILE A 12 8.05 -3.83 -38.11
C ILE A 12 8.07 -2.41 -37.56
N LYS A 13 8.15 -1.44 -38.48
CA LYS A 13 7.66 -0.08 -38.26
C LYS A 13 6.54 0.22 -39.27
N PRO A 14 5.27 0.14 -38.87
CA PRO A 14 4.24 0.85 -39.60
C PRO A 14 4.22 2.32 -39.16
N GLU A 15 4.83 3.12 -40.01
CA GLU A 15 4.33 4.37 -40.58
C GLU A 15 3.39 5.27 -39.75
N ILE A 16 3.84 6.52 -39.68
CA ILE A 16 3.29 7.68 -39.04
C ILE A 16 2.09 8.15 -39.89
N ASN A 17 0.85 7.96 -39.40
CA ASN A 17 -0.31 8.50 -40.10
C ASN A 17 -0.51 9.98 -39.72
N ILE A 18 -0.23 10.85 -40.69
CA ILE A 18 -0.30 12.30 -40.63
C ILE A 18 -1.72 12.73 -41.02
N THR A 19 -2.46 13.42 -40.12
CA THR A 19 -3.33 14.60 -40.38
C THR A 19 -4.31 14.88 -39.22
N PRO A 20 -4.86 16.09 -39.07
CA PRO A 20 -4.25 17.42 -39.19
C PRO A 20 -4.42 18.24 -37.89
N LYS A 21 -3.52 19.20 -37.66
CA LYS A 21 -3.64 20.23 -36.59
C LYS A 21 -4.92 21.04 -36.79
N ARG A 22 -5.85 20.98 -35.83
CA ARG A 22 -6.96 21.93 -35.74
C ARG A 22 -6.55 23.09 -34.83
N THR A 23 -5.92 24.09 -35.44
CA THR A 23 -5.82 25.42 -34.83
C THR A 23 -7.21 26.06 -34.91
N LYS A 24 -7.82 26.35 -33.77
CA LYS A 24 -8.76 27.45 -33.64
C LYS A 24 -8.36 28.26 -32.42
N ASP A 25 -7.65 29.34 -32.69
CA ASP A 25 -7.68 30.54 -31.87
C ASP A 25 -9.13 30.95 -31.65
N THR A 26 -9.46 31.30 -30.41
CA THR A 26 -10.18 32.53 -30.07
C THR A 26 -10.17 32.67 -28.55
N GLY A 27 -9.67 33.82 -28.09
CA GLY A 27 -9.59 34.16 -26.68
C GLY A 27 -10.95 34.11 -25.99
N GLY A 28 -10.89 33.76 -24.72
CA GLY A 28 -12.01 33.83 -23.79
C GLY A 28 -11.46 33.80 -22.37
N VAL A 29 -11.06 34.97 -21.86
CA VAL A 29 -10.90 35.20 -20.42
C VAL A 29 -12.30 35.04 -19.82
N GLY A 30 -12.61 33.80 -19.40
CA GLY A 30 -13.83 33.43 -18.71
C GLY A 30 -13.50 33.09 -17.24
N PRO A 31 -14.40 33.40 -16.29
CA PRO A 31 -14.03 33.66 -14.91
C PRO A 31 -13.52 32.40 -14.21
N THR A 32 -12.40 32.57 -13.50
CA THR A 32 -11.82 31.58 -12.58
C THR A 32 -12.88 31.17 -11.55
N ARG A 33 -13.55 30.03 -11.76
CA ARG A 33 -14.37 29.40 -10.73
C ARG A 33 -13.42 28.94 -9.63
N LYS A 34 -13.29 29.77 -8.59
CA LYS A 34 -12.66 29.40 -7.32
C LYS A 34 -13.33 28.11 -6.85
N THR A 35 -12.59 27.01 -6.85
CA THR A 35 -13.02 25.78 -6.19
C THR A 35 -13.31 26.11 -4.72
N PRO A 36 -14.51 25.79 -4.20
CA PRO A 36 -14.77 25.98 -2.79
C PRO A 36 -13.84 25.06 -2.00
N LYS A 37 -13.09 25.64 -1.06
CA LYS A 37 -12.24 24.90 -0.12
C LYS A 37 -13.12 23.84 0.54
N SER A 38 -12.74 22.57 0.36
CA SER A 38 -13.36 21.43 1.04
C SER A 38 -13.49 21.75 2.52
N LYS A 39 -14.71 21.73 3.05
CA LYS A 39 -14.97 21.76 4.49
C LYS A 39 -14.17 20.62 5.10
N THR A 40 -13.17 20.96 5.90
CA THR A 40 -12.46 20.03 6.76
C THR A 40 -13.48 19.49 7.76
N THR A 41 -13.97 18.27 7.53
CA THR A 41 -14.65 17.52 8.59
C THR A 41 -13.62 17.28 9.68
N PRO A 42 -13.91 17.60 10.96
CA PRO A 42 -13.02 17.25 12.04
C PRO A 42 -12.87 15.74 12.02
N LYS A 43 -11.62 15.28 11.86
CA LYS A 43 -11.26 13.89 12.02
C LYS A 43 -11.63 13.56 13.47
N LYS A 44 -12.66 12.74 13.66
CA LYS A 44 -12.97 12.19 14.99
C LYS A 44 -11.69 11.53 15.46
N GLU A 45 -11.04 12.12 16.46
CA GLU A 45 -10.05 11.40 17.24
C GLU A 45 -10.82 10.28 17.92
N THR A 46 -10.82 9.12 17.29
CA THR A 46 -11.03 7.89 18.01
C THR A 46 -9.79 7.73 18.88
N GLN A 47 -9.85 8.28 20.10
CA GLN A 47 -9.12 7.69 21.21
C GLN A 47 -9.67 6.28 21.35
N GLU A 48 -9.14 5.34 20.56
CA GLU A 48 -9.40 3.93 20.74
C GLU A 48 -8.66 3.49 21.99
N MET A 49 -9.41 3.56 23.08
CA MET A 49 -9.47 2.59 24.16
C MET A 49 -8.24 2.47 25.04
N GLU A 50 -8.15 3.34 26.04
CA GLU A 50 -7.94 2.84 27.40
C GLU A 50 -9.10 1.86 27.72
N GLY A 51 -8.91 0.57 27.44
CA GLY A 51 -9.96 -0.42 27.70
C GLY A 51 -9.77 -1.82 27.10
N VAL A 52 -8.76 -2.06 26.27
CA VAL A 52 -8.51 -3.40 25.66
C VAL A 52 -7.31 -4.12 26.30
N TRP A 53 -7.01 -3.86 27.56
CA TRP A 53 -6.19 -4.79 28.32
C TRP A 53 -7.13 -5.85 28.88
N GLY A 54 -7.53 -6.77 28.00
CA GLY A 54 -8.26 -7.98 28.37
C GLY A 54 -7.59 -8.66 29.55
N GLY A 55 -8.38 -9.36 30.36
CA GLY A 55 -7.96 -10.04 31.59
C GLY A 55 -6.99 -11.21 31.38
N GLY A 56 -5.92 -11.03 30.59
CA GLY A 56 -4.83 -11.98 30.44
C GLY A 56 -3.81 -11.85 31.57
N SER A 57 -3.04 -12.92 31.80
CA SER A 57 -1.99 -12.96 32.82
C SER A 57 -0.90 -11.90 32.57
N THR A 58 -0.11 -11.58 33.59
CA THR A 58 1.06 -10.68 33.45
C THR A 58 2.01 -11.14 32.34
N LYS A 59 2.11 -12.46 32.10
CA LYS A 59 2.92 -13.03 31.02
C LYS A 59 2.31 -12.72 29.65
N GLY A 60 1.00 -12.90 29.50
CA GLY A 60 0.27 -12.52 28.29
C GLY A 60 0.43 -11.04 27.94
N ARG A 61 0.32 -10.16 28.95
CA ARG A 61 0.54 -8.72 28.80
C ARG A 61 1.95 -8.38 28.32
N PHE A 62 2.96 -9.02 28.90
CA PHE A 62 4.35 -8.81 28.50
C PHE A 62 4.60 -9.30 27.07
N ALA A 63 4.09 -10.49 26.72
CA ALA A 63 4.19 -11.02 25.37
C ALA A 63 3.53 -10.09 24.34
N MET A 64 2.36 -9.54 24.67
CA MET A 64 1.66 -8.61 23.79
C MET A 64 2.46 -7.33 23.52
N MET A 65 3.17 -6.78 24.52
CA MET A 65 4.05 -5.63 24.32
C MET A 65 5.19 -5.93 23.33
N ILE A 66 5.78 -7.12 23.40
CA ILE A 66 6.83 -7.55 22.47
C ILE A 66 6.26 -7.63 21.05
N ILE A 67 5.10 -8.27 20.88
CA ILE A 67 4.44 -8.43 19.57
C ILE A 67 4.12 -7.06 18.95
N GLU A 68 3.53 -6.15 19.73
CA GLU A 68 3.17 -4.83 19.23
C GLU A 68 4.39 -4.00 18.83
N THR A 69 5.45 -4.08 19.63
CA THR A 69 6.71 -3.38 19.33
C THR A 69 7.36 -4.00 18.10
N GLY A 70 7.44 -5.32 18.01
CA GLY A 70 7.99 -6.06 16.87
C GLY A 70 7.27 -5.71 15.57
N ILE A 71 5.93 -5.70 15.55
CA ILE A 71 5.16 -5.34 14.35
C ILE A 71 5.38 -3.87 13.93
N LYS A 72 5.63 -2.96 14.89
CA LYS A 72 5.92 -1.55 14.59
C LYS A 72 7.31 -1.36 14.02
N THR A 73 8.32 -2.09 14.51
CA THR A 73 9.73 -1.87 14.17
C THR A 73 10.26 -2.79 13.07
N ILE A 74 9.58 -3.89 12.76
CA ILE A 74 10.02 -4.82 11.73
C ILE A 74 10.14 -4.16 10.36
N ASN A 75 11.24 -4.46 9.67
CA ASN A 75 11.38 -4.12 8.25
C ASN A 75 10.44 -5.03 7.44
N LYS A 76 9.31 -4.46 7.00
CA LYS A 76 8.25 -5.21 6.32
C LYS A 76 8.68 -5.75 4.97
N ASP A 77 9.61 -5.10 4.28
CA ASP A 77 10.05 -5.53 2.95
C ASP A 77 10.98 -6.74 3.06
N ALA A 78 11.92 -6.70 4.01
CA ALA A 78 12.78 -7.85 4.32
C ALA A 78 11.96 -9.04 4.85
N ALA A 79 11.04 -8.80 5.79
CA ALA A 79 10.18 -9.85 6.32
C ALA A 79 9.25 -10.45 5.25
N ALA A 80 8.77 -9.64 4.29
CA ALA A 80 7.97 -10.14 3.18
C ALA A 80 8.80 -11.02 2.25
N ALA A 81 10.04 -10.62 1.93
CA ALA A 81 10.95 -11.41 1.10
C ALA A 81 11.28 -12.77 1.74
N GLU A 82 11.62 -12.80 3.03
CA GLU A 82 11.92 -14.03 3.78
C GLU A 82 10.73 -14.99 3.83
N LEU A 83 9.51 -14.46 3.98
CA LEU A 83 8.29 -15.25 4.04
C LEU A 83 7.74 -15.61 2.65
N GLY A 84 8.37 -15.17 1.57
CA GLY A 84 7.86 -15.34 0.20
C GLY A 84 6.50 -14.65 -0.03
N LEU A 85 6.22 -13.59 0.71
CA LEU A 85 4.97 -12.84 0.66
C LEU A 85 5.14 -11.54 -0.12
N ASN A 86 4.04 -11.05 -0.71
CA ASN A 86 3.99 -9.67 -1.15
C ASN A 86 3.88 -8.75 0.08
N GLY A 87 4.57 -7.60 0.07
CA GLY A 87 4.51 -6.61 1.16
C GLY A 87 3.09 -6.15 1.50
N LYS A 88 2.17 -6.14 0.52
CA LYS A 88 0.73 -5.91 0.77
C LYS A 88 0.08 -7.02 1.59
N GLN A 89 0.37 -8.28 1.29
CA GLN A 89 -0.15 -9.43 2.02
C GLN A 89 0.37 -9.46 3.45
N LEU A 90 1.68 -9.25 3.63
CA LEU A 90 2.26 -9.18 4.97
C LEU A 90 1.62 -8.05 5.78
N ARG A 91 1.45 -6.86 5.18
CA ARG A 91 0.79 -5.73 5.84
C ARG A 91 -0.63 -6.07 6.28
N GLU A 92 -1.38 -6.82 5.47
CA GLU A 92 -2.73 -7.29 5.80
C GLU A 92 -2.72 -8.27 6.97
N TRP A 93 -1.75 -9.19 7.01
CA TRP A 93 -1.64 -10.19 8.07
C TRP A 93 -1.29 -9.59 9.43
N VAL A 94 -0.45 -8.55 9.45
CA VAL A 94 0.02 -7.90 10.70
C VAL A 94 -0.80 -6.67 11.10
N ARG A 95 -2.00 -6.48 10.53
CA ARG A 95 -2.85 -5.34 10.90
C ARG A 95 -3.28 -5.41 12.37
N ARG A 96 -3.12 -4.28 13.06
CA ARG A 96 -3.42 -4.12 14.49
C ARG A 96 -4.88 -3.77 14.79
N ASP A 97 -5.70 -3.53 13.76
CA ASP A 97 -7.13 -3.22 13.89
C ASP A 97 -8.01 -4.46 14.16
N GLY A 98 -7.41 -5.55 14.63
CA GLY A 98 -8.08 -6.84 14.87
C GLY A 98 -8.44 -7.62 13.62
N LYS A 99 -8.16 -7.11 12.42
CA LYS A 99 -8.42 -7.80 11.14
C LYS A 99 -7.22 -8.58 10.61
N GLY A 100 -6.02 -8.29 11.13
CA GLY A 100 -4.81 -9.01 10.74
C GLY A 100 -4.82 -10.41 11.33
N ALA A 101 -4.82 -11.43 10.45
CA ALA A 101 -4.90 -12.83 10.86
C ALA A 101 -3.80 -13.22 11.85
N VAL A 102 -2.55 -12.78 11.61
CA VAL A 102 -1.40 -13.07 12.48
C VAL A 102 -1.46 -12.28 13.77
N TYR A 103 -1.82 -10.99 13.70
CA TYR A 103 -1.95 -10.18 14.91
C TYR A 103 -3.05 -10.73 15.83
N LYS A 104 -4.18 -11.12 15.26
CA LYS A 104 -5.30 -11.70 15.99
C LYS A 104 -4.93 -13.03 16.65
N SER A 105 -4.32 -13.96 15.92
CA SER A 105 -3.93 -15.25 16.50
C SER A 105 -2.89 -15.11 17.60
N LEU A 106 -1.93 -14.20 17.44
CA LEU A 106 -0.94 -13.90 18.48
C LEU A 106 -1.58 -13.27 19.71
N LYS A 107 -2.54 -12.35 19.51
CA LYS A 107 -3.30 -11.75 20.62
C LYS A 107 -4.11 -12.81 21.36
N ASP A 108 -4.86 -13.64 20.64
CA ASP A 108 -5.69 -14.70 21.22
C ASP A 108 -4.81 -15.71 21.99
N PHE A 109 -3.62 -16.02 21.47
CA PHE A 109 -2.62 -16.82 22.18
C PHE A 109 -2.15 -16.13 23.46
N CYS A 110 -1.79 -14.85 23.42
CA CYS A 110 -1.38 -14.09 24.60
C CYS A 110 -2.48 -14.00 25.66
N ASP A 111 -3.75 -13.90 25.26
CA ASP A 111 -4.89 -13.90 26.16
C ASP A 111 -5.10 -15.28 26.82
N SER A 112 -4.57 -16.36 26.22
CA SER A 112 -4.62 -17.73 26.77
C SER A 112 -3.47 -18.09 27.73
N LEU A 113 -2.43 -17.24 27.82
CA LEU A 113 -1.27 -17.42 28.72
C LEU A 113 -1.56 -16.97 30.15
#